data_AF-A0A352DQJ2-F1
#
_entry.id   AF-A0A352DQJ2-F1
#
_cell.length_a   1.000
_cell.length_b   1.000
_cell.length_c   1.000
_cell.angle_alpha   90.00
_cell.angle_beta   90.00
_cell.angle_gamma   90.00
#
_symmetry.space_group_name_H-M   'P 1'
#
loop_
_entity.id
_entity.type
_entity.pdbx_description
1 polymer ?
#
loop_
_entity_poly.entity_id
_entity_poly.type
_entity_poly.pdbx_seq_one_letter_code
_entity_poly.pdbx_strand_id
1 'polypeptide(L)'
;MKSIRRCQRVITLFILVFIAGLVLLVFKIDREAPFYMMNSDKHQLGMVYDRAGGVLFDGSGKGSYEDNYFVDIGNLIGDDKGQMENTLVARNIDKLNNYTFSEGIIREGGQAAIYTTLDHYANRAVYNVYGGSEGCVCAYNYKTGEVLVCVSLPSIDVTKGYDNIAEMKSGTLISKAMYGTVPGSTQKVSTVISALEIMGRDKLFSKSYSCSGKYTNTRGMDIVCHNSYGHGVQGIQQAVENSCNPFFAQLIEDPDLPLPKIMEKYRTLGYAVNEDEMGYIDIDGIQCEKASTTLVDSADFNTEWACIGQGETLVSPIQLMMWQSAIANGTGKMTMPHIIDHCTDTYGELTSYAKTTYSNQLFSESTAAVMKEILLTNGANHYGGIASSPLGIKSGTAQVKEGEEENALLVGFLDDERHPIAFCVLLENKYGTALTSEQILRTLLDALTT
;
A
#
# COMPACT_ATOMS: atom_id res chain seq x y z
N MET A 1 -9.78 39.44 63.41
CA MET A 1 -9.14 39.66 62.09
C MET A 1 -8.43 38.42 61.50
N LYS A 2 -7.60 37.65 62.25
CA LYS A 2 -6.92 36.46 61.70
C LYS A 2 -7.87 35.33 61.22
N SER A 3 -8.98 35.10 61.93
CA SER A 3 -10.00 34.11 61.55
C SER A 3 -10.69 34.44 60.21
N ILE A 4 -11.06 35.71 60.01
CA ILE A 4 -11.71 36.18 58.77
C ILE A 4 -10.77 36.03 57.56
N ARG A 5 -9.48 36.40 57.69
CA ARG A 5 -8.49 36.21 56.61
C ARG A 5 -8.25 34.74 56.26
N ARG A 6 -8.34 33.83 57.24
CA ARG A 6 -8.23 32.38 57.01
C ARG A 6 -9.46 31.85 56.27
N CYS A 7 -10.65 32.25 56.70
CA CYS A 7 -11.91 31.89 56.04
C CYS A 7 -11.94 32.41 54.59
N GLN A 8 -11.53 33.66 54.36
CA GLN A 8 -11.42 34.24 53.02
C GLN A 8 -10.48 33.43 52.11
N ARG A 9 -9.26 33.07 52.58
CA ARG A 9 -8.31 32.27 51.79
C ARG A 9 -8.86 30.89 51.44
N VAL A 10 -9.57 30.25 52.37
CA VAL A 10 -10.20 28.95 52.13
C VAL A 10 -11.33 29.06 51.10
N ILE A 11 -12.20 30.07 51.22
CA ILE A 11 -13.26 30.32 50.23
C ILE A 11 -12.66 30.62 48.86
N THR A 12 -11.63 31.47 48.78
CA THR A 12 -10.93 31.75 47.52
C THR A 12 -10.33 30.49 46.91
N LEU A 13 -9.70 29.61 47.72
CA LEU A 13 -9.17 28.33 47.25
C LEU A 13 -10.28 27.44 46.69
N PHE A 14 -11.42 27.32 47.39
CA PHE A 14 -12.56 26.54 46.90
C PHE A 14 -13.13 27.08 45.60
N ILE A 15 -13.26 28.40 45.46
CA ILE A 15 -13.69 29.04 44.21
C ILE A 15 -12.70 28.73 43.08
N LEU A 16 -11.39 28.84 43.33
CA LEU A 16 -10.37 28.53 42.32
C LEU A 16 -10.41 27.06 41.90
N VAL A 17 -10.55 26.12 42.84
CA VAL A 17 -10.68 24.69 42.55
C VAL A 17 -11.96 24.39 41.77
N PHE A 18 -13.07 25.04 42.13
CA PHE A 18 -14.34 24.89 41.41
C PHE A 18 -14.23 25.40 39.98
N ILE A 19 -13.65 26.60 39.77
CA ILE A 19 -13.42 27.16 38.43
C ILE A 19 -12.49 26.26 37.63
N ALA A 20 -11.40 25.77 38.23
CA ALA A 20 -10.48 24.85 37.56
C ALA A 20 -11.18 23.54 37.16
N GLY A 21 -12.03 22.98 38.03
CA GLY A 21 -12.85 21.81 37.72
C GLY A 21 -13.85 22.06 36.58
N LEU A 22 -14.46 23.25 36.54
CA LEU A 22 -15.40 23.64 35.49
C LEU A 22 -14.70 23.85 34.14
N VAL A 23 -13.50 24.46 34.15
CA VAL A 23 -12.64 24.57 32.96
C VAL A 23 -12.21 23.19 32.46
N LEU A 24 -11.80 22.28 33.35
CA LEU A 24 -11.47 20.91 32.97
C LEU A 24 -12.67 20.15 32.40
N LEU A 25 -13.86 20.35 32.96
CA LEU A 25 -15.08 19.74 32.44
C LEU A 25 -15.42 20.27 31.05
N VAL A 26 -15.38 21.59 30.85
CA VAL A 26 -15.62 22.21 29.53
C VAL A 26 -14.60 21.73 28.51
N PHE A 27 -13.31 21.72 28.85
CA PHE A 27 -12.25 21.20 27.99
C PHE A 27 -12.45 19.72 27.63
N LYS A 28 -12.91 18.91 28.59
CA LYS A 28 -13.23 17.50 28.35
C LYS A 28 -14.42 17.36 27.40
N ILE A 29 -15.51 18.10 27.64
CA ILE A 29 -16.70 18.05 26.79
C ILE A 29 -16.35 18.51 25.37
N ASP A 30 -15.62 19.61 25.22
CA ASP A 30 -15.17 20.13 23.92
C ASP A 30 -14.35 19.08 23.14
N ARG A 31 -13.42 18.39 23.82
CA ARG A 31 -12.66 17.30 23.21
C ARG A 31 -13.47 16.05 22.85
N GLU A 32 -14.49 15.72 23.62
CA GLU A 32 -15.29 14.50 23.42
C GLU A 32 -16.57 14.74 22.59
N ALA A 33 -16.99 15.99 22.41
CA ALA A 33 -18.20 16.34 21.70
C ALA A 33 -18.23 15.84 20.24
N PRO A 34 -17.15 15.95 19.44
CA PRO A 34 -17.14 15.39 18.08
C PRO A 34 -17.45 13.89 18.06
N PHE A 35 -16.92 13.12 19.02
CA PHE A 35 -17.17 11.69 19.16
C PHE A 35 -18.64 11.40 19.50
N TYR A 36 -19.24 12.15 20.44
CA TYR A 36 -20.65 11.98 20.77
C TYR A 36 -21.59 12.34 19.62
N MET A 37 -21.26 13.39 18.86
CA MET A 37 -22.06 13.82 17.72
C MET A 37 -22.01 12.81 16.57
N MET A 38 -20.85 12.21 16.35
CA MET A 38 -20.64 11.18 15.33
C MET A 38 -21.41 9.88 15.61
N ASN A 39 -21.65 9.56 16.88
CA ASN A 39 -22.46 8.41 17.29
C ASN A 39 -23.95 8.77 17.48
N SER A 40 -24.38 9.94 16.99
CA SER A 40 -25.78 10.35 17.00
C SER A 40 -26.40 10.12 15.63
N ASP A 41 -27.72 9.87 15.58
CA ASP A 41 -28.47 9.70 14.32
C ASP A 41 -28.52 10.96 13.43
N LYS A 42 -27.83 12.04 13.82
CA LYS A 42 -27.89 13.37 13.19
C LYS A 42 -26.51 14.02 13.17
N HIS A 43 -25.63 13.57 12.28
CA HIS A 43 -24.39 14.25 11.95
C HIS A 43 -24.49 14.99 10.60
N GLN A 44 -23.60 15.95 10.39
CA GLN A 44 -23.42 16.65 9.12
C GLN A 44 -21.95 16.55 8.78
N LEU A 45 -21.63 15.79 7.73
CA LEU A 45 -20.27 15.59 7.32
C LEU A 45 -19.87 16.58 6.23
N GLY A 46 -18.57 16.83 6.22
CA GLY A 46 -17.85 17.56 5.22
C GLY A 46 -17.63 16.75 3.95
N MET A 47 -16.65 17.22 3.17
CA MET A 47 -16.35 16.67 1.84
C MET A 47 -14.97 16.02 1.84
N VAL A 48 -14.77 15.04 0.96
CA VAL A 48 -13.43 14.59 0.58
C VAL A 48 -13.18 15.02 -0.85
N TYR A 49 -12.01 15.60 -1.12
CA TYR A 49 -11.61 16.05 -2.45
C TYR A 49 -10.36 15.32 -2.94
N ASP A 50 -10.24 15.19 -4.26
CA ASP A 50 -9.03 14.80 -4.94
C ASP A 50 -8.03 15.97 -5.01
N ARG A 51 -6.83 15.71 -5.53
CA ARG A 51 -5.77 16.72 -5.63
C ARG A 51 -6.08 17.89 -6.57
N ALA A 52 -7.06 17.74 -7.46
CA ALA A 52 -7.52 18.75 -8.40
C ALA A 52 -8.79 19.48 -7.91
N GLY A 53 -9.30 19.14 -6.73
CA GLY A 53 -10.52 19.69 -6.15
C GLY A 53 -11.82 19.00 -6.60
N GLY A 54 -11.73 17.87 -7.31
CA GLY A 54 -12.87 17.00 -7.61
C GLY A 54 -13.39 16.31 -6.36
N VAL A 55 -14.69 16.08 -6.26
CA VAL A 55 -15.29 15.43 -5.08
C VAL A 55 -15.02 13.92 -5.13
N LEU A 56 -14.63 13.34 -4.00
CA LEU A 56 -14.46 11.90 -3.79
C LEU A 56 -15.44 11.33 -2.74
N PHE A 57 -15.97 12.18 -1.86
CA PHE A 57 -17.05 11.85 -0.92
C PHE A 57 -17.86 13.11 -0.63
N ASP A 58 -19.19 12.95 -0.60
CA ASP A 58 -20.14 14.02 -0.31
C ASP A 58 -20.92 13.71 0.97
N GLY A 59 -20.43 14.21 2.09
CA GLY A 59 -21.06 14.05 3.39
C GLY A 59 -22.37 14.84 3.56
N SER A 60 -22.69 15.76 2.64
CA SER A 60 -23.95 16.49 2.65
C SER A 60 -25.09 15.67 2.04
N GLY A 61 -24.77 14.75 1.13
CA GLY A 61 -25.74 13.97 0.35
C GLY A 61 -26.59 14.81 -0.60
N LYS A 62 -26.21 16.08 -0.87
CA LYS A 62 -26.98 17.02 -1.70
C LYS A 62 -26.43 17.17 -3.12
N GLY A 63 -25.19 16.72 -3.37
CA GLY A 63 -24.59 16.77 -4.71
C GLY A 63 -25.30 15.86 -5.70
N SER A 64 -25.13 16.19 -6.99
CA SER A 64 -25.59 15.38 -8.10
C SER A 64 -24.36 14.96 -8.91
N TYR A 65 -24.17 13.65 -9.03
CA TYR A 65 -23.04 13.03 -9.71
C TYR A 65 -23.53 12.12 -10.82
N GLU A 66 -22.67 11.86 -11.80
CA GLU A 66 -22.96 10.87 -12.84
C GLU A 66 -23.08 9.46 -12.25
N ASP A 67 -23.76 8.56 -12.96
CA ASP A 67 -23.90 7.17 -12.49
C ASP A 67 -22.52 6.49 -12.36
N ASN A 68 -22.28 5.82 -11.22
CA ASN A 68 -21.00 5.19 -10.88
C ASN A 68 -19.84 6.19 -10.74
N TYR A 69 -20.08 7.46 -10.44
CA TYR A 69 -19.01 8.47 -10.29
C TYR A 69 -18.00 8.15 -9.17
N PHE A 70 -18.41 7.43 -8.11
CA PHE A 70 -17.52 7.06 -7.01
C PHE A 70 -17.02 5.61 -7.05
N VAL A 71 -17.41 4.83 -8.06
CA VAL A 71 -17.14 3.38 -8.09
C VAL A 71 -15.65 3.05 -8.09
N ASP A 72 -14.80 3.89 -8.69
CA ASP A 72 -13.36 3.64 -8.85
C ASP A 72 -12.56 3.81 -7.54
N ILE A 73 -13.16 4.48 -6.56
CA ILE A 73 -12.53 4.84 -5.27
C ILE A 73 -13.35 4.36 -4.07
N GLY A 74 -14.53 3.80 -4.27
CA GLY A 74 -15.49 3.52 -3.19
C GLY A 74 -14.97 2.61 -2.08
N ASN A 75 -14.24 1.55 -2.42
CA ASN A 75 -13.65 0.63 -1.43
C ASN A 75 -12.39 1.16 -0.72
N LEU A 76 -11.89 2.34 -1.13
CA LEU A 76 -10.79 3.05 -0.46
C LEU A 76 -11.30 4.23 0.36
N ILE A 77 -12.12 5.09 -0.25
CA ILE A 77 -12.67 6.29 0.37
C ILE A 77 -13.74 5.92 1.39
N GLY A 78 -14.60 4.97 1.06
CA GLY A 78 -15.63 4.46 1.95
C GLY A 78 -16.83 5.38 2.12
N ASP A 79 -17.53 5.17 3.22
CA ASP A 79 -18.65 5.99 3.64
C ASP A 79 -18.73 6.10 5.17
N ASP A 80 -19.79 6.72 5.65
CA ASP A 80 -20.10 6.94 7.06
C ASP A 80 -21.17 5.97 7.61
N LYS A 81 -21.50 4.89 6.89
CA LYS A 81 -22.60 3.96 7.22
C LYS A 81 -22.14 2.74 8.02
N GLY A 82 -20.83 2.62 8.29
CA GLY A 82 -20.24 1.56 9.11
C GLY A 82 -20.18 0.18 8.42
N GLN A 83 -20.42 0.09 7.11
CA GLN A 83 -20.26 -1.17 6.37
C GLN A 83 -18.81 -1.45 5.98
N MET A 84 -17.97 -0.41 5.90
CA MET A 84 -16.55 -0.51 5.58
C MET A 84 -15.70 0.22 6.63
N GLU A 85 -15.11 -0.52 7.55
CA GLU A 85 -14.40 0.06 8.70
C GLU A 85 -12.97 0.52 8.41
N ASN A 86 -12.33 -0.04 7.37
CA ASN A 86 -10.94 0.24 7.00
C ASN A 86 -10.83 1.13 5.75
N THR A 87 -11.52 2.27 5.75
CA THR A 87 -11.59 3.22 4.64
C THR A 87 -11.24 4.64 5.10
N LEU A 88 -10.90 5.53 4.17
CA LEU A 88 -10.48 6.89 4.52
C LEU A 88 -11.52 7.62 5.38
N VAL A 89 -12.79 7.59 4.96
CA VAL A 89 -13.89 8.24 5.67
C VAL A 89 -14.11 7.58 7.03
N ALA A 90 -14.26 6.26 7.10
CA ALA A 90 -14.51 5.57 8.36
C ALA A 90 -13.38 5.78 9.40
N ARG A 91 -12.13 5.91 8.94
CA ARG A 91 -10.96 6.11 9.81
C ARG A 91 -10.69 7.57 10.17
N ASN A 92 -11.31 8.53 9.48
CA ASN A 92 -11.07 9.98 9.64
C ASN A 92 -12.35 10.82 9.71
N ILE A 93 -13.47 10.20 10.07
CA ILE A 93 -14.79 10.84 10.14
C ILE A 93 -14.83 12.02 11.13
N ASP A 94 -13.95 12.02 12.14
CA ASP A 94 -13.76 13.15 13.06
C ASP A 94 -13.27 14.41 12.36
N LYS A 95 -12.43 14.28 11.32
CA LYS A 95 -11.92 15.39 10.50
C LYS A 95 -12.98 15.96 9.55
N LEU A 96 -14.06 15.21 9.31
CA LEU A 96 -15.17 15.61 8.44
C LEU A 96 -16.35 16.20 9.23
N ASN A 97 -16.28 16.32 10.55
CA ASN A 97 -17.43 16.72 11.34
C ASN A 97 -17.68 18.24 11.27
N ASN A 98 -18.84 18.66 10.73
CA ASN A 98 -19.29 20.05 10.75
C ASN A 98 -19.93 20.43 12.11
N TYR A 99 -19.16 20.27 13.19
CA TYR A 99 -19.57 20.59 14.55
C TYR A 99 -18.55 21.48 15.25
N THR A 100 -19.04 22.49 15.97
CA THR A 100 -18.22 23.27 16.91
C THR A 100 -18.90 23.31 18.27
N PHE A 101 -18.12 23.42 19.35
CA PHE A 101 -18.67 23.51 20.70
C PHE A 101 -19.53 24.76 20.92
N SER A 102 -19.20 25.88 20.26
CA SER A 102 -19.93 27.14 20.40
C SER A 102 -21.24 27.17 19.62
N GLU A 103 -21.27 26.59 18.41
CA GLU A 103 -22.42 26.71 17.48
C GLU A 103 -23.22 25.41 17.35
N GLY A 104 -22.69 24.29 17.85
CA GLY A 104 -23.28 22.97 17.67
C GLY A 104 -23.07 22.46 16.23
N ILE A 105 -24.05 21.74 15.71
CA ILE A 105 -24.01 21.26 14.31
C ILE A 105 -24.23 22.43 13.35
N ILE A 106 -23.27 22.66 12.48
CA ILE A 106 -23.39 23.60 11.36
C ILE A 106 -24.07 22.85 10.19
N ARG A 107 -25.38 23.07 10.03
CA ARG A 107 -26.21 22.36 9.02
C ARG A 107 -26.08 22.91 7.60
N GLU A 108 -25.67 24.16 7.47
CA GLU A 108 -25.47 24.82 6.19
C GLU A 108 -24.18 25.63 6.22
N GLY A 109 -23.37 25.51 5.17
CA GLY A 109 -22.13 26.29 5.02
C GLY A 109 -20.93 25.78 5.80
N GLY A 110 -21.00 24.60 6.43
CA GLY A 110 -19.84 23.96 7.04
C GLY A 110 -18.81 23.53 6.00
N GLN A 111 -17.54 23.80 6.26
CA GLN A 111 -16.43 23.64 5.32
C GLN A 111 -15.38 22.61 5.78
N ALA A 112 -15.74 21.74 6.74
CA ALA A 112 -14.85 20.65 7.13
C ALA A 112 -14.57 19.79 5.89
N ALA A 113 -13.31 19.48 5.65
CA ALA A 113 -12.94 18.68 4.48
C ALA A 113 -11.60 17.98 4.65
N ILE A 114 -11.46 16.87 3.93
CA ILE A 114 -10.20 16.18 3.69
C ILE A 114 -9.83 16.40 2.23
N TYR A 115 -8.63 16.90 1.98
CA TYR A 115 -8.05 17.00 0.65
C TYR A 115 -7.03 15.88 0.49
N THR A 116 -7.23 15.05 -0.52
CA THR A 116 -6.40 13.87 -0.76
C THR A 116 -5.33 14.13 -1.81
N THR A 117 -4.33 13.25 -1.83
CA THR A 117 -3.26 13.19 -2.83
C THR A 117 -3.69 12.45 -4.11
N LEU A 118 -4.86 11.80 -4.09
CA LEU A 118 -5.38 11.00 -5.18
C LEU A 118 -5.68 11.86 -6.41
N ASP A 119 -5.42 11.28 -7.57
CA ASP A 119 -5.81 11.82 -8.87
C ASP A 119 -7.05 11.06 -9.36
N HIS A 120 -8.24 11.67 -9.28
CA HIS A 120 -9.48 10.96 -9.59
C HIS A 120 -9.55 10.55 -11.06
N TYR A 121 -9.04 11.39 -11.96
CA TYR A 121 -8.96 11.08 -13.38
C TYR A 121 -8.11 9.83 -13.64
N ALA A 122 -6.93 9.74 -13.03
CA ALA A 122 -6.06 8.57 -13.17
C ALA A 122 -6.66 7.31 -12.53
N ASN A 123 -7.29 7.42 -11.35
CA ASN A 123 -8.02 6.29 -10.74
C ASN A 123 -9.13 5.79 -11.68
N ARG A 124 -9.92 6.70 -12.26
CA ARG A 124 -10.97 6.35 -13.20
C ARG A 124 -10.43 5.71 -14.48
N ALA A 125 -9.35 6.23 -15.07
CA ALA A 125 -8.73 5.66 -16.25
C ALA A 125 -8.25 4.22 -16.00
N VAL A 126 -7.62 3.98 -14.85
CA VAL A 126 -7.18 2.66 -14.42
C VAL A 126 -8.35 1.73 -14.11
N TYR A 127 -9.39 2.20 -13.42
CA TYR A 127 -10.58 1.39 -13.17
C TYR A 127 -11.24 0.92 -14.48
N ASN A 128 -11.39 1.84 -15.45
CA ASN A 128 -12.04 1.55 -16.71
C ASN A 128 -11.27 0.53 -17.56
N VAL A 129 -9.93 0.55 -17.55
CA VAL A 129 -9.13 -0.38 -18.38
C VAL A 129 -9.25 -1.83 -17.92
N TYR A 130 -9.63 -2.10 -16.67
CA TYR A 130 -9.87 -3.47 -16.21
C TYR A 130 -11.04 -4.14 -16.95
N GLY A 131 -12.01 -3.36 -17.45
CA GLY A 131 -13.09 -3.89 -18.30
C GLY A 131 -13.90 -5.03 -17.66
N GLY A 132 -14.02 -5.04 -16.32
CA GLY A 132 -14.67 -6.11 -15.56
C GLY A 132 -13.74 -7.24 -15.08
N SER A 133 -12.46 -7.20 -15.45
CA SER A 133 -11.42 -8.04 -14.83
C SER A 133 -11.18 -7.61 -13.38
N GLU A 134 -10.57 -8.47 -12.58
CA GLU A 134 -10.33 -8.22 -11.15
C GLU A 134 -8.88 -7.94 -10.82
N GLY A 135 -8.64 -7.26 -9.70
CA GLY A 135 -7.31 -7.01 -9.18
C GLY A 135 -7.21 -5.64 -8.53
N CYS A 136 -6.01 -5.04 -8.52
CA CYS A 136 -5.81 -3.71 -7.97
C CYS A 136 -4.58 -3.03 -8.56
N VAL A 137 -4.53 -1.70 -8.45
CA VAL A 137 -3.38 -0.88 -8.80
C VAL A 137 -3.14 0.12 -7.69
N CYS A 138 -1.91 0.21 -7.21
CA CYS A 138 -1.47 1.34 -6.41
C CYS A 138 -0.26 2.01 -7.07
N ALA A 139 -0.23 3.34 -7.02
CA ALA A 139 0.87 4.15 -7.50
C ALA A 139 1.02 5.39 -6.65
N TYR A 140 2.27 5.73 -6.32
CA TYR A 140 2.55 6.89 -5.48
C TYR A 140 3.83 7.60 -5.89
N ASN A 141 3.94 8.86 -5.50
CA ASN A 141 5.15 9.63 -5.69
C ASN A 141 6.23 9.08 -4.74
N TYR A 142 7.24 8.40 -5.27
CA TYR A 142 8.26 7.76 -4.44
C TYR A 142 9.13 8.77 -3.67
N LYS A 143 9.13 10.06 -4.01
CA LYS A 143 9.87 11.09 -3.26
C LYS A 143 9.08 11.68 -2.12
N THR A 144 7.76 11.82 -2.27
CA THR A 144 6.92 12.54 -1.30
C THR A 144 6.07 11.61 -0.44
N GLY A 145 5.69 10.43 -0.97
CA GLY A 145 4.76 9.49 -0.36
C GLY A 145 3.30 9.73 -0.75
N GLU A 146 3.02 10.71 -1.61
CA GLU A 146 1.66 11.03 -2.05
C GLU A 146 1.07 9.88 -2.88
N VAL A 147 0.03 9.21 -2.36
CA VAL A 147 -0.69 8.15 -3.08
C VAL A 147 -1.53 8.78 -4.19
N LEU A 148 -1.16 8.52 -5.44
CA LEU A 148 -1.80 9.12 -6.61
C LEU A 148 -2.96 8.26 -7.12
N VAL A 149 -2.75 6.93 -7.13
CA VAL A 149 -3.74 5.95 -7.59
C VAL A 149 -3.81 4.81 -6.59
N CYS A 150 -5.02 4.38 -6.25
CA CYS A 150 -5.27 3.20 -5.43
C CYS A 150 -6.64 2.59 -5.79
N VAL A 151 -6.65 1.88 -6.90
CA VAL A 151 -7.83 1.23 -7.49
C VAL A 151 -7.90 -0.22 -7.04
N SER A 152 -9.09 -0.72 -6.72
CA SER A 152 -9.36 -2.13 -6.39
C SER A 152 -10.65 -2.58 -7.08
N LEU A 153 -10.62 -3.71 -7.77
CA LEU A 153 -11.76 -4.30 -8.46
C LEU A 153 -12.01 -5.74 -7.99
N PRO A 154 -13.27 -6.13 -7.71
CA PRO A 154 -14.49 -5.32 -7.83
C PRO A 154 -14.56 -4.21 -6.76
N SER A 155 -15.40 -3.21 -7.01
CA SER A 155 -15.63 -2.06 -6.14
C SER A 155 -17.12 -1.70 -6.12
N ILE A 156 -17.49 -0.73 -5.31
CA ILE A 156 -18.85 -0.28 -5.08
C ILE A 156 -18.96 1.24 -5.24
N ASP A 157 -20.07 1.70 -5.79
CA ASP A 157 -20.49 3.10 -5.61
C ASP A 157 -21.32 3.20 -4.31
N VAL A 158 -20.69 3.73 -3.26
CA VAL A 158 -21.28 3.83 -1.92
C VAL A 158 -22.58 4.65 -1.86
N THR A 159 -22.83 5.49 -2.87
CA THR A 159 -24.06 6.27 -2.96
C THR A 159 -25.29 5.42 -3.30
N LYS A 160 -25.08 4.24 -3.91
CA LYS A 160 -26.14 3.28 -4.26
C LYS A 160 -26.61 2.42 -3.08
N GLY A 161 -25.92 2.50 -1.94
CA GLY A 161 -26.24 1.73 -0.74
C GLY A 161 -25.83 0.25 -0.84
N TYR A 162 -26.32 -0.55 0.11
CA TYR A 162 -25.87 -1.94 0.35
C TYR A 162 -27.02 -2.96 0.32
N ASP A 163 -28.17 -2.60 -0.23
CA ASP A 163 -29.36 -3.46 -0.20
C ASP A 163 -29.11 -4.82 -0.89
N ASN A 164 -28.19 -4.86 -1.85
CA ASN A 164 -27.78 -6.06 -2.58
C ASN A 164 -26.43 -6.65 -2.10
N ILE A 165 -25.99 -6.38 -0.87
CA ILE A 165 -24.69 -6.84 -0.34
C ILE A 165 -24.49 -8.35 -0.49
N ALA A 166 -25.56 -9.14 -0.34
CA ALA A 166 -25.52 -10.60 -0.49
C ALA A 166 -25.27 -11.08 -1.94
N GLU A 167 -25.49 -10.21 -2.93
CA GLU A 167 -25.26 -10.47 -4.36
C GLU A 167 -23.92 -9.90 -4.84
N MET A 168 -23.26 -9.06 -4.03
CA MET A 168 -21.97 -8.48 -4.38
C MET A 168 -20.90 -9.56 -4.45
N LYS A 169 -19.98 -9.40 -5.40
CA LYS A 169 -18.85 -10.31 -5.53
C LYS A 169 -17.92 -10.17 -4.31
N SER A 170 -17.33 -11.28 -3.87
CA SER A 170 -16.37 -11.25 -2.75
C SER A 170 -15.24 -10.25 -3.05
N GLY A 171 -14.82 -9.50 -2.03
CA GLY A 171 -13.80 -8.47 -2.17
C GLY A 171 -14.32 -7.07 -2.55
N THR A 172 -15.61 -6.91 -2.88
CA THR A 172 -16.18 -5.61 -3.32
C THR A 172 -16.01 -4.49 -2.29
N LEU A 173 -16.06 -4.82 -1.00
CA LEU A 173 -16.02 -3.86 0.11
C LEU A 173 -14.62 -3.62 0.69
N ILE A 174 -13.59 -4.22 0.10
CA ILE A 174 -12.21 -4.06 0.57
C ILE A 174 -11.34 -3.45 -0.53
N SER A 175 -10.43 -2.56 -0.13
CA SER A 175 -9.33 -2.16 -1.00
C SER A 175 -8.27 -3.26 -0.99
N LYS A 176 -8.26 -4.12 -2.01
CA LYS A 176 -7.31 -5.23 -2.16
C LYS A 176 -5.84 -4.79 -2.07
N ALA A 177 -5.55 -3.53 -2.38
CA ALA A 177 -4.22 -2.95 -2.26
C ALA A 177 -3.66 -2.97 -0.81
N MET A 178 -4.57 -3.02 0.19
CA MET A 178 -4.22 -3.00 1.62
C MET A 178 -3.99 -4.39 2.22
N TYR A 179 -4.37 -5.47 1.52
CA TYR A 179 -4.36 -6.83 2.06
C TYR A 179 -3.31 -7.70 1.36
N GLY A 180 -2.80 -8.70 2.08
CA GLY A 180 -1.79 -9.63 1.59
C GLY A 180 -2.27 -10.44 0.38
N THR A 181 -1.44 -10.48 -0.66
CA THR A 181 -1.59 -11.38 -1.80
C THR A 181 -0.31 -12.17 -2.03
N VAL A 182 -0.41 -13.30 -2.72
CA VAL A 182 0.78 -14.08 -3.10
C VAL A 182 1.59 -13.26 -4.11
N PRO A 183 2.84 -12.86 -3.80
CA PRO A 183 3.58 -11.89 -4.61
C PRO A 183 4.13 -12.49 -5.92
N GLY A 184 4.22 -13.82 -6.01
CA GLY A 184 4.93 -14.51 -7.08
C GLY A 184 6.37 -14.01 -7.21
N SER A 185 6.92 -14.06 -8.42
CA SER A 185 8.31 -13.65 -8.68
C SER A 185 8.66 -12.18 -8.39
N THR A 186 7.70 -11.32 -8.01
CA THR A 186 8.03 -9.98 -7.48
C THR A 186 8.79 -10.06 -6.15
N GLN A 187 8.55 -11.10 -5.35
CA GLN A 187 9.27 -11.42 -4.10
C GLN A 187 10.79 -11.52 -4.31
N LYS A 188 11.24 -11.93 -5.50
CA LYS A 188 12.65 -12.08 -5.81
C LYS A 188 13.43 -10.78 -5.61
N VAL A 189 12.78 -9.62 -5.70
CA VAL A 189 13.40 -8.33 -5.34
C VAL A 189 13.91 -8.36 -3.90
N SER A 190 13.08 -8.77 -2.94
CA SER A 190 13.46 -8.94 -1.53
C SER A 190 14.59 -9.96 -1.36
N THR A 191 14.57 -11.05 -2.13
CA THR A 191 15.64 -12.06 -2.09
C THR A 191 16.97 -11.54 -2.62
N VAL A 192 16.96 -10.78 -3.74
CA VAL A 192 18.16 -10.15 -4.29
C VAL A 192 18.71 -9.11 -3.33
N ILE A 193 17.86 -8.26 -2.75
CA ILE A 193 18.25 -7.30 -1.71
C ILE A 193 18.91 -8.03 -0.54
N SER A 194 18.31 -9.12 -0.05
CA SER A 194 18.88 -9.92 1.01
C SER A 194 20.24 -10.49 0.64
N ALA A 195 20.39 -11.05 -0.56
CA ALA A 195 21.66 -11.55 -1.03
C ALA A 195 22.73 -10.45 -1.12
N LEU A 196 22.40 -9.29 -1.69
CA LEU A 196 23.31 -8.14 -1.78
C LEU A 196 23.80 -7.70 -0.40
N GLU A 197 22.90 -7.64 0.59
CA GLU A 197 23.23 -7.21 1.96
C GLU A 197 24.05 -8.26 2.73
N ILE A 198 23.86 -9.56 2.44
CA ILE A 198 24.46 -10.65 3.21
C ILE A 198 25.81 -11.08 2.63
N MET A 199 25.89 -11.30 1.31
CA MET A 199 27.11 -11.80 0.65
C MET A 199 27.86 -10.72 -0.13
N GLY A 200 27.24 -9.57 -0.39
CA GLY A 200 27.85 -8.49 -1.15
C GLY A 200 27.74 -8.68 -2.68
N ARG A 201 27.84 -7.55 -3.40
CA ARG A 201 27.72 -7.48 -4.86
C ARG A 201 28.65 -8.45 -5.58
N ASP A 202 29.96 -8.38 -5.31
CA ASP A 202 30.94 -9.15 -6.09
C ASP A 202 30.72 -10.65 -5.97
N LYS A 203 30.35 -11.11 -4.76
CA LYS A 203 30.04 -12.51 -4.52
C LYS A 203 28.76 -12.93 -5.23
N LEU A 204 27.68 -12.15 -5.10
CA LEU A 204 26.41 -12.45 -5.77
C LEU A 204 26.55 -12.51 -7.30
N PHE A 205 27.27 -11.55 -7.89
CA PHE A 205 27.49 -11.51 -9.34
C PHE A 205 28.44 -12.60 -9.85
N SER A 206 29.22 -13.23 -8.96
CA SER A 206 30.02 -14.41 -9.30
C SER A 206 29.22 -15.72 -9.31
N LYS A 207 28.01 -15.73 -8.71
CA LYS A 207 27.15 -16.92 -8.68
C LYS A 207 26.56 -17.17 -10.07
N SER A 208 26.48 -18.45 -10.44
CA SER A 208 25.87 -18.86 -11.70
C SER A 208 25.19 -20.21 -11.57
N TYR A 209 24.11 -20.39 -12.33
CA TYR A 209 23.37 -21.64 -12.42
C TYR A 209 23.10 -21.99 -13.88
N SER A 210 23.30 -23.25 -14.26
CA SER A 210 22.88 -23.73 -15.59
C SER A 210 21.46 -24.30 -15.50
N CYS A 211 20.48 -23.48 -15.88
CA CYS A 211 19.07 -23.84 -15.83
C CYS A 211 18.70 -24.76 -17.00
N SER A 212 18.36 -26.01 -16.68
CA SER A 212 17.82 -27.03 -17.60
C SER A 212 16.31 -27.27 -17.41
N GLY A 213 15.61 -26.31 -16.79
CA GLY A 213 14.16 -26.36 -16.55
C GLY A 213 13.77 -26.73 -15.11
N LYS A 214 14.71 -27.21 -14.29
CA LYS A 214 14.49 -27.47 -12.86
C LYS A 214 15.79 -27.45 -12.06
N TYR A 215 15.69 -27.25 -10.75
CA TYR A 215 16.76 -27.49 -9.77
C TYR A 215 16.31 -28.56 -8.79
N THR A 216 17.14 -29.57 -8.54
CA THR A 216 16.90 -30.57 -7.50
C THR A 216 17.73 -30.18 -6.28
N ASN A 217 17.05 -29.82 -5.19
CA ASN A 217 17.69 -29.33 -3.97
C ASN A 217 18.44 -30.44 -3.22
N THR A 218 19.17 -30.11 -2.15
CA THR A 218 19.97 -31.11 -1.41
C THR A 218 19.14 -32.19 -0.69
N ARG A 219 17.82 -31.99 -0.57
CA ARG A 219 16.86 -32.97 -0.04
C ARG A 219 16.17 -33.79 -1.14
N GLY A 220 16.52 -33.59 -2.40
CA GLY A 220 15.98 -34.34 -3.54
C GLY A 220 14.62 -33.84 -4.05
N MET A 221 14.20 -32.63 -3.67
CA MET A 221 12.96 -32.02 -4.15
C MET A 221 13.21 -31.15 -5.39
N ASP A 222 12.27 -31.16 -6.33
CA ASP A 222 12.41 -30.44 -7.60
C ASP A 222 11.73 -29.06 -7.56
N ILE A 223 12.50 -27.98 -7.74
CA ILE A 223 12.01 -26.62 -8.00
C ILE A 223 11.97 -26.38 -9.50
N VAL A 224 10.76 -26.27 -10.04
CA VAL A 224 10.51 -26.16 -11.49
C VAL A 224 10.60 -24.72 -12.00
N CYS A 225 11.14 -24.58 -13.20
CA CYS A 225 11.11 -23.34 -13.95
C CYS A 225 9.83 -23.24 -14.79
N HIS A 226 9.35 -22.03 -15.03
CA HIS A 226 8.25 -21.81 -15.98
C HIS A 226 8.67 -22.13 -17.43
N ASN A 227 9.96 -21.98 -17.75
CA ASN A 227 10.53 -22.46 -19.00
C ASN A 227 11.05 -23.89 -18.82
N SER A 228 10.29 -24.86 -19.32
CA SER A 228 10.60 -26.28 -19.21
C SER A 228 11.87 -26.71 -19.97
N TYR A 229 12.31 -25.94 -20.96
CA TYR A 229 13.57 -26.18 -21.67
C TYR A 229 14.78 -25.57 -20.95
N GLY A 230 14.54 -24.74 -19.93
CA GLY A 230 15.55 -24.02 -19.18
C GLY A 230 16.06 -22.75 -19.86
N HIS A 231 16.71 -21.90 -19.05
CA HIS A 231 17.26 -20.62 -19.50
C HIS A 231 18.75 -20.69 -19.88
N GLY A 232 19.37 -21.88 -19.81
CA GLY A 232 20.82 -22.03 -19.93
C GLY A 232 21.55 -21.41 -18.75
N VAL A 233 22.77 -20.92 -18.95
CA VAL A 233 23.57 -20.31 -17.88
C VAL A 233 22.96 -18.97 -17.47
N GLN A 234 22.70 -18.81 -16.17
CA GLN A 234 22.12 -17.62 -15.57
C GLN A 234 23.07 -17.09 -14.50
N GLY A 235 23.44 -15.81 -14.60
CA GLY A 235 23.90 -15.02 -13.45
C GLY A 235 22.72 -14.29 -12.81
N ILE A 236 22.97 -13.48 -11.78
CA ILE A 236 21.90 -12.77 -11.06
C ILE A 236 21.08 -11.84 -11.95
N GLN A 237 21.72 -11.11 -12.87
CA GLN A 237 21.03 -10.22 -13.81
C GLN A 237 20.04 -11.01 -14.68
N GLN A 238 20.52 -12.05 -15.37
CA GLN A 238 19.69 -12.88 -16.25
C GLN A 238 18.63 -13.64 -15.46
N ALA A 239 18.94 -14.08 -14.23
CA ALA A 239 17.98 -14.78 -13.39
C ALA A 239 16.80 -13.89 -12.96
N VAL A 240 17.03 -12.59 -12.75
CA VAL A 240 15.97 -11.61 -12.48
C VAL A 240 15.15 -11.35 -13.74
N GLU A 241 15.81 -11.13 -14.89
CA GLU A 241 15.18 -10.88 -16.18
C GLU A 241 14.30 -12.05 -16.65
N ASN A 242 14.89 -13.24 -16.71
CA ASN A 242 14.20 -14.48 -17.07
C ASN A 242 13.41 -15.09 -15.91
N SER A 243 13.34 -14.42 -14.75
CA SER A 243 12.61 -14.89 -13.57
C SER A 243 12.87 -16.37 -13.23
N CYS A 244 14.13 -16.80 -13.21
CA CYS A 244 14.54 -18.20 -13.14
C CYS A 244 14.40 -18.81 -11.74
N ASN A 245 13.30 -19.52 -11.44
CA ASN A 245 13.10 -20.18 -10.13
C ASN A 245 14.28 -21.09 -9.71
N PRO A 246 14.82 -21.96 -10.60
CA PRO A 246 15.97 -22.82 -10.25
C PRO A 246 17.21 -22.06 -9.76
N PHE A 247 17.55 -20.91 -10.35
CA PHE A 247 18.68 -20.09 -9.88
C PHE A 247 18.43 -19.58 -8.46
N PHE A 248 17.21 -19.10 -8.18
CA PHE A 248 16.88 -18.56 -6.86
C PHE A 248 16.85 -19.67 -5.79
N ALA A 249 16.29 -20.84 -6.09
CA ALA A 249 16.32 -21.97 -5.16
C ALA A 249 17.76 -22.39 -4.81
N GLN A 250 18.62 -22.54 -5.82
CA GLN A 250 20.05 -22.81 -5.60
C GLN A 250 20.70 -21.70 -4.75
N LEU A 251 20.38 -20.43 -4.99
CA LEU A 251 20.93 -19.32 -4.24
C LEU A 251 20.52 -19.37 -2.74
N ILE A 252 19.32 -19.82 -2.42
CA ILE A 252 18.84 -19.98 -1.03
C ILE A 252 19.59 -21.08 -0.27
N GLU A 253 20.02 -22.13 -0.96
CA GLU A 253 20.87 -23.19 -0.38
C GLU A 253 22.37 -22.80 -0.30
N ASP A 254 22.76 -21.66 -0.84
CA ASP A 254 24.16 -21.26 -0.88
C ASP A 254 24.70 -20.98 0.54
N PRO A 255 25.86 -21.54 0.93
CA PRO A 255 26.41 -21.33 2.27
C PRO A 255 26.80 -19.86 2.55
N ASP A 256 27.00 -19.04 1.50
CA ASP A 256 27.23 -17.61 1.65
C ASP A 256 25.91 -16.83 1.91
N LEU A 257 24.75 -17.48 1.82
CA LEU A 257 23.42 -16.93 2.09
C LEU A 257 22.69 -17.72 3.19
N PRO A 258 23.20 -17.77 4.43
CA PRO A 258 22.60 -18.60 5.48
C PRO A 258 21.18 -18.14 5.84
N LEU A 259 20.23 -19.07 5.88
CA LEU A 259 18.81 -18.80 6.13
C LEU A 259 18.54 -17.90 7.36
N PRO A 260 19.20 -18.05 8.53
CA PRO A 260 18.97 -17.15 9.65
C PRO A 260 19.19 -15.65 9.32
N LYS A 261 20.17 -15.33 8.45
CA LYS A 261 20.40 -13.95 8.00
C LYS A 261 19.34 -13.50 7.00
N ILE A 262 18.83 -14.39 6.16
CA ILE A 262 17.68 -14.10 5.28
C ILE A 262 16.46 -13.74 6.12
N MET A 263 16.16 -14.52 7.17
CA MET A 263 15.06 -14.26 8.09
C MET A 263 15.20 -12.89 8.79
N GLU A 264 16.39 -12.55 9.29
CA GLU A 264 16.67 -11.24 9.89
C GLU A 264 16.47 -10.10 8.88
N LYS A 265 16.93 -10.29 7.64
CA LYS A 265 16.77 -9.29 6.60
C LYS A 265 15.32 -9.15 6.13
N TYR A 266 14.56 -10.24 6.04
CA TYR A 266 13.13 -10.20 5.77
C TYR A 266 12.37 -9.45 6.89
N ARG A 267 12.69 -9.70 8.17
CA ARG A 267 12.14 -8.88 9.27
C ARG A 267 12.46 -7.41 9.10
N THR A 268 13.70 -7.10 8.71
CA THR A 268 14.14 -5.72 8.43
C THR A 268 13.34 -5.10 7.27
N LEU A 269 13.04 -5.87 6.21
CA LEU A 269 12.20 -5.45 5.09
C LEU A 269 10.70 -5.32 5.45
N GLY A 270 10.32 -5.70 6.66
CA GLY A 270 8.97 -5.58 7.19
C GLY A 270 8.11 -6.84 7.07
N TYR A 271 8.72 -8.02 6.96
CA TYR A 271 8.02 -9.30 7.04
C TYR A 271 7.81 -9.73 8.49
N ALA A 272 6.64 -10.27 8.81
CA ALA A 272 6.48 -11.21 9.92
C ALA A 272 7.01 -12.58 9.47
N VAL A 273 8.01 -13.14 10.17
CA VAL A 273 8.63 -14.42 9.81
C VAL A 273 8.31 -15.48 10.85
N ASN A 274 7.69 -16.58 10.40
CA ASN A 274 7.27 -17.71 11.23
C ASN A 274 6.25 -17.30 12.32
N GLU A 275 6.67 -17.30 13.59
CA GLU A 275 5.81 -17.03 14.75
C GLU A 275 5.74 -15.53 15.12
N ASP A 276 6.37 -14.65 14.33
CA ASP A 276 6.26 -13.21 14.54
C ASP A 276 4.80 -12.74 14.39
N GLU A 277 4.37 -11.79 15.23
CA GLU A 277 3.03 -11.21 15.11
C GLU A 277 2.89 -10.41 13.81
N MET A 278 1.75 -10.61 13.13
CA MET A 278 1.38 -9.82 11.96
C MET A 278 1.20 -8.35 12.33
N GLY A 279 1.97 -7.48 11.67
CA GLY A 279 1.88 -6.04 11.84
C GLY A 279 1.11 -5.36 10.71
N TYR A 280 0.82 -4.08 10.92
CA TYR A 280 0.20 -3.21 9.90
C TYR A 280 1.06 -1.98 9.61
N ILE A 281 0.95 -1.46 8.40
CA ILE A 281 1.38 -0.12 8.00
C ILE A 281 0.16 0.79 8.16
N ASP A 282 0.31 1.86 8.93
CA ASP A 282 -0.72 2.88 9.10
C ASP A 282 -0.61 3.92 7.98
N ILE A 283 -1.70 4.11 7.23
CA ILE A 283 -1.81 5.05 6.12
C ILE A 283 -3.01 5.95 6.40
N ASP A 284 -2.76 7.05 7.12
CA ASP A 284 -3.81 7.98 7.57
C ASP A 284 -4.98 7.28 8.29
N GLY A 285 -4.67 6.32 9.16
CA GLY A 285 -5.63 5.53 9.90
C GLY A 285 -6.05 4.23 9.21
N ILE A 286 -5.85 4.09 7.89
CA ILE A 286 -6.11 2.85 7.16
C ILE A 286 -5.01 1.84 7.49
N GLN A 287 -5.42 0.64 7.90
CA GLN A 287 -4.51 -0.45 8.21
C GLN A 287 -4.21 -1.25 6.95
N CYS A 288 -2.94 -1.28 6.56
CA CYS A 288 -2.43 -2.10 5.47
C CYS A 288 -1.61 -3.26 6.04
N GLU A 289 -1.94 -4.49 5.66
CA GLU A 289 -1.23 -5.70 6.11
C GLU A 289 0.25 -5.66 5.69
N LYS A 290 1.14 -5.97 6.65
CA LYS A 290 2.54 -6.20 6.34
C LYS A 290 2.76 -7.57 5.72
N ALA A 291 3.89 -7.71 5.04
CA ALA A 291 4.37 -8.95 4.48
C ALA A 291 4.51 -10.04 5.55
N SER A 292 4.35 -11.28 5.15
CA SER A 292 4.57 -12.45 6.00
C SER A 292 5.10 -13.62 5.22
N THR A 293 5.79 -14.53 5.91
CA THR A 293 6.30 -15.76 5.32
C THR A 293 6.71 -16.78 6.37
N THR A 294 6.75 -18.05 5.96
CA THR A 294 7.29 -19.16 6.76
C THR A 294 8.58 -19.68 6.14
N LEU A 295 9.65 -19.76 6.95
CA LEU A 295 10.99 -20.17 6.56
C LEU A 295 11.57 -21.09 7.64
N VAL A 296 11.85 -22.35 7.29
CA VAL A 296 12.23 -23.40 8.25
C VAL A 296 13.65 -23.91 8.03
N ASP A 297 14.01 -24.24 6.79
CA ASP A 297 15.33 -24.76 6.42
C ASP A 297 15.64 -24.38 4.97
N SER A 298 16.90 -24.07 4.65
CA SER A 298 17.26 -23.55 3.32
C SER A 298 16.97 -24.55 2.19
N ALA A 299 16.99 -25.85 2.48
CA ALA A 299 16.70 -26.92 1.54
C ALA A 299 15.25 -27.43 1.65
N ASP A 300 14.43 -26.82 2.50
CA ASP A 300 13.02 -27.12 2.59
C ASP A 300 12.26 -26.55 1.38
N PHE A 301 11.45 -27.39 0.75
CA PHE A 301 10.72 -27.05 -0.48
C PHE A 301 9.84 -25.80 -0.30
N ASN A 302 9.13 -25.69 0.82
CA ASN A 302 8.26 -24.54 1.07
C ASN A 302 9.07 -23.28 1.33
N THR A 303 10.23 -23.38 1.98
CA THR A 303 11.14 -22.24 2.21
C THR A 303 11.71 -21.71 0.88
N GLU A 304 12.13 -22.59 -0.04
CA GLU A 304 12.62 -22.18 -1.36
C GLU A 304 11.53 -21.47 -2.18
N TRP A 305 10.32 -22.04 -2.20
CA TRP A 305 9.16 -21.42 -2.86
C TRP A 305 8.73 -20.11 -2.21
N ALA A 306 8.76 -20.02 -0.89
CA ALA A 306 8.50 -18.79 -0.14
C ALA A 306 9.47 -17.67 -0.53
N CYS A 307 10.76 -17.96 -0.59
CA CYS A 307 11.76 -17.01 -1.07
C CYS A 307 11.57 -16.63 -2.55
N ILE A 308 10.87 -17.43 -3.34
CA ILE A 308 10.54 -17.15 -4.75
C ILE A 308 9.17 -16.43 -4.89
N GLY A 309 8.42 -16.33 -3.79
CA GLY A 309 7.14 -15.63 -3.67
C GLY A 309 5.90 -16.50 -3.84
N GLN A 310 5.99 -17.78 -3.50
CA GLN A 310 4.88 -18.74 -3.48
C GLN A 310 4.72 -19.34 -2.07
N GLY A 311 3.83 -20.31 -1.90
CA GLY A 311 3.60 -20.95 -0.61
C GLY A 311 2.87 -20.03 0.35
N GLU A 312 3.37 -19.90 1.59
CA GLU A 312 2.75 -19.10 2.64
C GLU A 312 3.19 -17.62 2.63
N THR A 313 3.93 -17.19 1.61
CA THR A 313 4.34 -15.78 1.48
C THR A 313 3.18 -14.92 1.03
N LEU A 314 2.84 -13.91 1.83
CA LEU A 314 1.85 -12.89 1.50
C LEU A 314 2.48 -11.50 1.60
N VAL A 315 2.16 -10.61 0.68
CA VAL A 315 2.60 -9.21 0.69
C VAL A 315 1.46 -8.33 0.18
N SER A 316 1.17 -7.23 0.86
CA SER A 316 0.20 -6.26 0.34
C SER A 316 0.75 -5.54 -0.90
N PRO A 317 -0.09 -5.28 -1.93
CA PRO A 317 0.33 -4.50 -3.10
C PRO A 317 0.96 -3.15 -2.74
N ILE A 318 0.47 -2.49 -1.70
CA ILE A 318 1.09 -1.26 -1.18
C ILE A 318 2.53 -1.51 -0.69
N GLN A 319 2.80 -2.56 0.09
CA GLN A 319 4.17 -2.82 0.53
C GLN A 319 5.09 -3.23 -0.63
N LEU A 320 4.58 -3.98 -1.62
CA LEU A 320 5.31 -4.27 -2.86
C LEU A 320 5.75 -2.99 -3.58
N MET A 321 4.84 -2.01 -3.71
CA MET A 321 5.11 -0.68 -4.25
C MET A 321 6.10 0.10 -3.39
N MET A 322 5.94 0.08 -2.05
CA MET A 322 6.81 0.83 -1.14
C MET A 322 8.27 0.38 -1.21
N TRP A 323 8.55 -0.92 -1.36
CA TRP A 323 9.93 -1.38 -1.59
C TRP A 323 10.55 -0.78 -2.85
N GLN A 324 9.76 -0.53 -3.90
CA GLN A 324 10.26 0.13 -5.11
C GLN A 324 10.68 1.57 -4.84
N SER A 325 10.02 2.28 -3.92
CA SER A 325 10.48 3.63 -3.55
C SER A 325 11.86 3.65 -2.92
N ALA A 326 12.16 2.65 -2.07
CA ALA A 326 13.44 2.53 -1.38
C ALA A 326 14.58 2.30 -2.38
N ILE A 327 14.28 1.58 -3.46
CA ILE A 327 15.18 1.34 -4.59
C ILE A 327 15.29 2.61 -5.46
N ALA A 328 14.16 3.18 -5.88
CA ALA A 328 14.09 4.31 -6.81
C ALA A 328 14.78 5.57 -6.26
N ASN A 329 14.58 5.86 -4.97
CA ASN A 329 15.25 6.96 -4.26
C ASN A 329 16.75 6.71 -4.05
N GLY A 330 17.23 5.48 -4.20
CA GLY A 330 18.60 5.10 -3.89
C GLY A 330 18.94 5.14 -2.40
N THR A 331 17.97 5.41 -1.52
CA THR A 331 18.20 5.60 -0.08
C THR A 331 18.13 4.31 0.70
N GLY A 332 17.47 3.26 0.19
CA GLY A 332 17.17 2.05 0.95
C GLY A 332 16.16 2.25 2.10
N LYS A 333 15.43 3.37 2.10
CA LYS A 333 14.31 3.66 2.99
C LYS A 333 13.04 3.81 2.18
N MET A 334 11.93 3.22 2.62
CA MET A 334 10.64 3.46 1.98
C MET A 334 10.19 4.88 2.31
N THR A 335 9.67 5.58 1.31
CA THR A 335 8.88 6.78 1.58
C THR A 335 7.51 6.32 2.09
N MET A 336 7.10 6.82 3.26
CA MET A 336 5.85 6.40 3.87
C MET A 336 4.67 6.98 3.10
N PRO A 337 3.70 6.16 2.68
CA PRO A 337 2.56 6.62 1.90
C PRO A 337 1.61 7.46 2.77
N HIS A 338 0.98 8.46 2.16
CA HIS A 338 -0.15 9.19 2.73
C HIS A 338 -1.15 9.53 1.63
N ILE A 339 -2.43 9.41 1.99
CA ILE A 339 -3.58 9.73 1.15
C ILE A 339 -4.08 11.14 1.46
N ILE A 340 -4.00 11.59 2.71
CA ILE A 340 -4.43 12.93 3.12
C ILE A 340 -3.28 13.91 2.86
N ASP A 341 -3.48 14.91 2.00
CA ASP A 341 -2.57 16.05 1.87
C ASP A 341 -2.84 17.07 2.97
N HIS A 342 -4.09 17.48 3.16
CA HIS A 342 -4.46 18.40 4.22
C HIS A 342 -5.93 18.30 4.63
N CYS A 343 -6.29 18.97 5.72
CA CYS A 343 -7.67 19.05 6.20
C CYS A 343 -8.05 20.48 6.57
N THR A 344 -9.32 20.81 6.40
CA THR A 344 -9.91 22.08 6.86
C THR A 344 -10.96 21.83 7.95
N ASP A 345 -11.11 22.79 8.85
CA ASP A 345 -12.18 22.79 9.85
C ASP A 345 -13.51 23.27 9.29
N THR A 346 -14.51 23.41 10.16
CA THR A 346 -15.86 23.85 9.81
C THR A 346 -15.95 25.23 9.17
N TYR A 347 -14.93 26.07 9.35
CA TYR A 347 -14.85 27.43 8.77
C TYR A 347 -13.93 27.50 7.56
N GLY A 348 -13.34 26.38 7.15
CA GLY A 348 -12.42 26.29 6.02
C GLY A 348 -10.98 26.62 6.39
N GLU A 349 -10.66 26.71 7.69
CA GLU A 349 -9.30 26.97 8.14
C GLU A 349 -8.47 25.69 8.16
N LEU A 350 -7.21 25.78 7.73
CA LEU A 350 -6.28 24.64 7.67
C LEU A 350 -5.99 24.09 9.08
N THR A 351 -6.28 22.81 9.31
CA THR A 351 -6.04 22.14 10.60
C THR A 351 -4.80 21.25 10.61
N SER A 352 -4.46 20.68 9.44
CA SER A 352 -3.31 19.80 9.30
C SER A 352 -2.80 19.80 7.86
N TYR A 353 -1.52 19.50 7.68
CA TYR A 353 -0.86 19.36 6.39
C TYR A 353 0.14 18.20 6.48
N ALA A 354 0.19 17.36 5.44
CA ALA A 354 1.02 16.17 5.37
C ALA A 354 2.50 16.52 5.35
N LYS A 355 3.32 15.58 5.81
CA LYS A 355 4.78 15.70 5.76
C LYS A 355 5.35 14.41 5.24
N THR A 356 6.26 14.52 4.28
CA THR A 356 7.04 13.38 3.81
C THR A 356 7.83 12.78 4.98
N THR A 357 7.63 11.49 5.21
CA THR A 357 8.36 10.72 6.21
C THR A 357 8.89 9.45 5.57
N TYR A 358 9.85 8.80 6.23
CA TYR A 358 10.54 7.63 5.71
C TYR A 358 10.57 6.52 6.75
N SER A 359 10.61 5.28 6.29
CA SER A 359 10.86 4.13 7.16
C SER A 359 12.26 4.18 7.77
N ASN A 360 12.52 3.25 8.68
CA ASN A 360 13.89 2.90 9.05
C ASN A 360 14.68 2.42 7.81
N GLN A 361 16.00 2.42 7.93
CA GLN A 361 16.91 1.88 6.91
C GLN A 361 16.64 0.39 6.71
N LEU A 362 16.28 -0.02 5.50
CA LEU A 362 16.01 -1.43 5.18
C LEU A 362 17.26 -2.14 4.62
N PHE A 363 17.96 -1.46 3.72
CA PHE A 363 19.18 -1.93 3.05
C PHE A 363 20.07 -0.74 2.68
N SER A 364 21.34 -0.96 2.37
CA SER A 364 22.28 0.12 2.06
C SER A 364 21.97 0.86 0.75
N GLU A 365 22.45 2.10 0.62
CA GLU A 365 22.40 2.86 -0.63
C GLU A 365 23.11 2.13 -1.78
N SER A 366 24.20 1.40 -1.50
CA SER A 366 24.87 0.57 -2.50
C SER A 366 23.99 -0.59 -2.99
N THR A 367 23.25 -1.24 -2.08
CA THR A 367 22.26 -2.26 -2.47
C THR A 367 21.13 -1.63 -3.29
N ALA A 368 20.65 -0.45 -2.90
CA ALA A 368 19.63 0.28 -3.65
C ALA A 368 20.08 0.59 -5.08
N ALA A 369 21.30 1.09 -5.26
CA ALA A 369 21.87 1.40 -6.57
C ALA A 369 21.98 0.16 -7.47
N VAL A 370 22.48 -0.96 -6.93
CA VAL A 370 22.59 -2.21 -7.70
C VAL A 370 21.22 -2.78 -8.07
N MET A 371 20.27 -2.79 -7.14
CA MET A 371 18.92 -3.27 -7.43
C MET A 371 18.20 -2.37 -8.45
N LYS A 372 18.41 -1.04 -8.37
CA LYS A 372 17.90 -0.06 -9.34
C LYS A 372 18.43 -0.36 -10.75
N GLU A 373 19.73 -0.61 -10.89
CA GLU A 373 20.36 -0.98 -12.17
C GLU A 373 19.79 -2.29 -12.73
N ILE A 374 19.63 -3.32 -11.89
CA ILE A 374 19.05 -4.61 -12.30
C ILE A 374 17.63 -4.43 -12.87
N LEU A 375 16.78 -3.68 -12.16
CA LEU A 375 15.38 -3.46 -12.56
C LEU A 375 15.26 -2.58 -13.81
N LEU A 376 16.07 -1.54 -13.94
CA LEU A 376 16.12 -0.68 -15.13
C LEU A 376 16.58 -1.46 -16.36
N THR A 377 17.58 -2.32 -16.21
CA THR A 377 18.07 -3.18 -17.30
C THR A 377 16.98 -4.17 -17.73
N ASN A 378 16.28 -4.79 -16.77
CA ASN A 378 15.14 -5.66 -17.08
C ASN A 378 14.02 -4.90 -17.84
N GLY A 379 13.69 -3.69 -17.40
CA GLY A 379 12.70 -2.86 -18.07
C GLY A 379 13.10 -2.48 -19.50
N ALA A 380 14.35 -2.09 -19.71
CA ALA A 380 14.88 -1.77 -21.04
C ALA A 380 14.84 -2.98 -21.99
N ASN A 381 15.15 -4.18 -21.48
CA ASN A 381 15.22 -5.39 -22.28
C ASN A 381 13.85 -5.99 -22.64
N HIS A 382 12.85 -5.86 -21.75
CA HIS A 382 11.58 -6.61 -21.88
C HIS A 382 10.31 -5.76 -21.89
N TYR A 383 10.36 -4.52 -21.41
CA TYR A 383 9.18 -3.66 -21.19
C TYR A 383 9.29 -2.33 -21.96
N GLY A 384 10.08 -2.34 -23.04
CA GLY A 384 10.26 -1.20 -23.92
C GLY A 384 8.92 -0.69 -24.48
N GLY A 385 8.78 0.63 -24.49
CA GLY A 385 7.62 1.31 -25.08
C GLY A 385 6.40 1.42 -24.16
N ILE A 386 6.40 0.89 -22.93
CA ILE A 386 5.34 1.16 -21.93
C ILE A 386 5.34 2.63 -21.52
N ALA A 387 6.53 3.20 -21.27
CA ALA A 387 6.72 4.59 -20.92
C ALA A 387 7.84 5.21 -21.76
N SER A 388 7.87 6.54 -21.85
CA SER A 388 8.94 7.28 -22.52
C SER A 388 10.22 7.39 -21.67
N SER A 389 10.07 7.38 -20.34
CA SER A 389 11.18 7.48 -19.38
C SER A 389 11.63 6.07 -18.95
N PRO A 390 12.88 5.90 -18.46
CA PRO A 390 13.37 4.59 -18.03
C PRO A 390 12.47 3.95 -16.96
N LEU A 391 12.13 2.69 -17.17
CA LEU A 391 11.21 1.93 -16.32
C LEU A 391 11.98 0.83 -15.60
N GLY A 392 12.05 0.90 -14.28
CA GLY A 392 12.54 -0.21 -13.45
C GLY A 392 11.36 -1.11 -13.12
N ILE A 393 11.42 -2.40 -13.45
CA ILE A 393 10.24 -3.28 -13.31
C ILE A 393 10.60 -4.72 -13.02
N LYS A 394 9.75 -5.40 -12.24
CA LYS A 394 9.76 -6.86 -12.05
C LYS A 394 8.36 -7.42 -12.22
N SER A 395 8.23 -8.45 -13.05
CA SER A 395 7.01 -9.24 -13.16
C SER A 395 6.93 -10.37 -12.15
N GLY A 396 5.69 -10.69 -11.77
CA GLY A 396 5.32 -11.85 -10.98
C GLY A 396 4.19 -12.60 -11.65
N THR A 397 4.22 -13.92 -11.50
CA THR A 397 3.05 -14.77 -11.71
C THR A 397 2.88 -15.57 -10.44
N ALA A 398 1.72 -15.42 -9.81
CA ALA A 398 1.35 -16.15 -8.60
C ALA A 398 0.29 -17.19 -8.97
N GLN A 399 0.51 -18.43 -8.53
CA GLN A 399 -0.39 -19.53 -8.87
C GLN A 399 -1.49 -19.59 -7.82
N VAL A 400 -2.73 -19.66 -8.27
CA VAL A 400 -3.93 -19.75 -7.45
C VAL A 400 -4.65 -21.04 -7.85
N LYS A 401 -5.25 -21.75 -6.87
CA LYS A 401 -5.97 -23.02 -7.08
C LYS A 401 -5.16 -24.04 -7.90
N GLU A 402 -4.02 -24.48 -7.39
CA GLU A 402 -3.15 -25.47 -8.05
C GLU A 402 -2.73 -25.10 -9.51
N GLY A 403 -2.77 -23.81 -9.86
CA GLY A 403 -2.37 -23.31 -11.18
C GLY A 403 -3.50 -23.22 -12.21
N GLU A 404 -4.75 -23.51 -11.82
CA GLU A 404 -5.92 -23.27 -12.68
C GLU A 404 -6.17 -21.76 -12.92
N GLU A 405 -5.80 -20.93 -11.95
CA GLU A 405 -5.85 -19.47 -12.05
C GLU A 405 -4.46 -18.90 -11.74
N GLU A 406 -4.02 -17.91 -12.52
CA GLU A 406 -2.75 -17.23 -12.25
C GLU A 406 -2.95 -15.73 -12.16
N ASN A 407 -2.48 -15.13 -11.08
CA ASN A 407 -2.44 -13.69 -10.93
C ASN A 407 -1.17 -13.15 -11.60
N ALA A 408 -1.31 -12.08 -12.38
CA ALA A 408 -0.19 -11.34 -12.95
C ALA A 408 0.11 -10.11 -12.07
N LEU A 409 1.38 -9.96 -11.68
CA LEU A 409 1.85 -8.78 -10.95
C LEU A 409 2.93 -8.06 -11.74
N LEU A 410 2.91 -6.73 -11.72
CA LEU A 410 4.03 -5.87 -12.11
C LEU A 410 4.31 -4.89 -10.99
N VAL A 411 5.54 -4.88 -10.50
CA VAL A 411 6.01 -3.90 -9.51
C VAL A 411 7.18 -3.14 -10.09
N GLY A 412 7.28 -1.85 -9.82
CA GLY A 412 8.38 -1.06 -10.35
C GLY A 412 8.33 0.42 -10.02
N PHE A 413 9.13 1.18 -10.74
CA PHE A 413 9.20 2.63 -10.68
C PHE A 413 9.51 3.23 -12.05
N LEU A 414 8.97 4.40 -12.32
CA LEU A 414 9.33 5.26 -13.44
C LEU A 414 10.46 6.19 -12.99
N ASP A 415 11.66 6.02 -13.53
CA ASP A 415 12.83 6.85 -13.19
C ASP A 415 12.76 8.20 -13.95
N ASP A 416 11.83 9.05 -13.53
CA ASP A 416 11.61 10.40 -14.06
C ASP A 416 11.51 11.40 -12.91
N GLU A 417 12.40 12.38 -12.89
CA GLU A 417 12.43 13.42 -11.87
C GLU A 417 11.13 14.25 -11.81
N ARG A 418 10.43 14.40 -12.94
CA ARG A 418 9.15 15.14 -13.04
C ARG A 418 7.96 14.30 -12.60
N HIS A 419 8.04 12.99 -12.80
CA HIS A 419 6.99 12.04 -12.46
C HIS A 419 7.58 10.84 -11.69
N PRO A 420 8.08 11.06 -10.46
CA PRO A 420 8.74 10.02 -9.67
C PRO A 420 7.73 9.01 -9.15
N ILE A 421 7.30 8.06 -9.98
CA ILE A 421 6.20 7.13 -9.68
C ILE A 421 6.75 5.76 -9.31
N ALA A 422 6.35 5.21 -8.17
CA ALA A 422 6.49 3.78 -7.87
C ALA A 422 5.10 3.15 -7.89
N PHE A 423 4.99 1.91 -8.35
CA PHE A 423 3.71 1.25 -8.60
C PHE A 423 3.71 -0.25 -8.28
N CYS A 424 2.50 -0.77 -8.04
CA CYS A 424 2.17 -2.19 -8.11
C CYS A 424 0.85 -2.35 -8.90
N VAL A 425 0.87 -3.23 -9.90
CA VAL A 425 -0.29 -3.66 -10.68
C VAL A 425 -0.54 -5.13 -10.39
N LEU A 426 -1.77 -5.48 -10.05
CA LEU A 426 -2.24 -6.84 -9.86
C LEU A 426 -3.45 -7.08 -10.78
N LEU A 427 -3.33 -8.06 -11.65
CA LEU A 427 -4.43 -8.60 -12.45
C LEU A 427 -4.71 -10.03 -11.99
N GLU A 428 -5.91 -10.26 -11.45
CA GLU A 428 -6.35 -11.58 -11.01
C GLU A 428 -6.82 -12.42 -12.19
N ASN A 429 -6.51 -13.72 -12.16
CA ASN A 429 -6.85 -14.68 -13.21
C ASN A 429 -6.54 -14.17 -14.63
N LYS A 430 -5.24 -13.99 -14.93
CA LYS A 430 -4.76 -13.45 -16.21
C LYS A 430 -5.22 -14.24 -17.44
N TYR A 431 -5.61 -15.51 -17.29
CA TYR A 431 -6.13 -16.34 -18.40
C TYR A 431 -7.63 -16.12 -18.67
N GLY A 432 -8.34 -15.46 -17.74
CA GLY A 432 -9.76 -15.13 -17.89
C GLY A 432 -10.03 -13.88 -18.72
N THR A 433 -8.99 -13.19 -19.22
CA THR A 433 -9.10 -11.91 -19.92
C THR A 433 -8.04 -11.75 -21.01
N ALA A 434 -8.32 -10.88 -21.99
CA ALA A 434 -7.34 -10.47 -23.00
C ALA A 434 -6.48 -9.28 -22.53
N LEU A 435 -6.86 -8.66 -21.39
CA LEU A 435 -6.12 -7.58 -20.77
C LEU A 435 -4.79 -8.09 -20.20
N THR A 436 -3.72 -7.31 -20.35
CA THR A 436 -2.43 -7.60 -19.72
C THR A 436 -2.07 -6.56 -18.66
N SER A 437 -1.22 -6.94 -17.71
CA SER A 437 -0.71 -6.02 -16.69
C SER A 437 0.09 -4.86 -17.28
N GLU A 438 0.75 -5.05 -18.42
CA GLU A 438 1.48 -4.01 -19.15
C GLU A 438 0.53 -2.98 -19.76
N GLN A 439 -0.64 -3.40 -20.25
CA GLN A 439 -1.66 -2.48 -20.75
C GLN A 439 -2.22 -1.64 -19.60
N ILE A 440 -2.49 -2.24 -18.44
CA ILE A 440 -2.90 -1.52 -17.23
C ILE A 440 -1.83 -0.51 -16.81
N LEU A 441 -0.57 -0.93 -16.76
CA LEU A 441 0.56 -0.06 -16.40
C LEU A 441 0.72 1.11 -17.38
N ARG A 442 0.59 0.88 -18.69
CA ARG A 442 0.62 1.95 -19.70
C ARG A 442 -0.48 2.97 -19.42
N THR A 443 -1.72 2.54 -19.22
CA THR A 443 -2.83 3.44 -18.90
C THR A 443 -2.58 4.25 -17.63
N LEU A 444 -2.06 3.61 -16.58
CA LEU A 444 -1.67 4.28 -15.34
C LEU A 444 -0.64 5.38 -15.58
N LEU A 445 0.46 5.06 -16.29
CA LEU A 445 1.55 6.01 -16.50
C LEU A 445 1.14 7.12 -17.47
N ASP A 446 0.41 6.81 -18.54
CA ASP A 446 -0.12 7.82 -19.46
C ASP A 446 -1.04 8.81 -18.72
N ALA A 447 -1.93 8.31 -17.85
CA ALA A 447 -2.84 9.18 -17.08
C ALA A 447 -2.12 10.07 -16.05
N LEU A 448 -0.97 9.64 -15.51
CA LEU A 448 -0.22 10.41 -14.50
C LEU A 448 0.87 11.32 -15.10
N THR A 449 1.20 11.18 -16.38
CA THR A 449 2.31 11.91 -17.03
C THR A 449 1.89 12.79 -18.21
N THR A 450 0.60 12.78 -18.56
CA THR A 450 -0.02 13.71 -19.51
C THR A 450 -0.40 15.00 -18.80
#